data_AF-A0A8X6WF03-F1
#
_entry.id   AF-A0A8X6WF03-F1
#
_cell.length_a   1.000
_cell.length_b   1.000
_cell.length_c   1.000
_cell.angle_alpha   90.00
_cell.angle_beta   90.00
_cell.angle_gamma   90.00
#
_symmetry.space_group_name_H-M   'P 1'
#
loop_
_entity.id
_entity.type
_entity.pdbx_description
1 polymer ?
#
loop_
_entity_poly.entity_id
_entity_poly.type
_entity_poly.pdbx_seq_one_letter_code
_entity_poly.pdbx_strand_id
1 'polypeptide(L)'
;MDEILTTARDLELEVNEDDIEELIMGHEDELTIEELQEILNEEHQETQRNVSPSKQEEDERGPMPTSAIKDILKKWKAVRAIVLEWHPNHADVSGVGDLYNDNDINYFRKIPGKERKAIDIGHVLQSPISKK
;
A
#
# COMPACT_ATOMS: atom_id res chain seq x y z
N MET A 1 8.28 27.25 24.71
CA MET A 1 7.12 27.60 25.55
C MET A 1 7.19 29.05 25.99
N ASP A 2 8.25 29.47 26.69
CA ASP A 2 8.43 30.86 27.16
C ASP A 2 8.38 31.92 26.05
N GLU A 3 8.92 31.63 24.87
CA GLU A 3 8.89 32.52 23.71
C GLU A 3 7.45 32.72 23.17
N ILE A 4 6.65 31.65 23.16
CA ILE A 4 5.26 31.66 22.70
C ILE A 4 4.38 32.44 23.68
N LEU A 5 4.55 32.19 24.99
CA LEU A 5 3.85 32.94 26.06
C LEU A 5 4.21 34.43 26.05
N THR A 6 5.48 34.76 25.78
CA THR A 6 5.93 36.15 25.65
C THR A 6 5.30 36.81 24.43
N THR A 7 5.29 36.13 23.29
CA THR A 7 4.67 36.62 22.04
C THR A 7 3.16 36.80 22.19
N ALA A 8 2.47 35.85 22.83
CA ALA A 8 1.04 35.96 23.12
C ALA A 8 0.74 37.17 24.01
N ARG A 9 1.56 37.40 25.04
CA ARG A 9 1.45 38.57 25.92
C ARG A 9 1.65 39.88 25.16
N ASP A 10 2.62 39.94 24.25
CA ASP A 10 2.89 41.11 23.41
C ASP A 10 1.76 41.38 22.40
N LEU A 11 1.01 40.34 22.02
CA LEU A 11 -0.19 40.41 21.19
C LEU A 11 -1.49 40.58 22.00
N GLU A 12 -1.39 40.79 23.31
CA GLU A 12 -2.53 40.87 24.25
C GLU A 12 -3.48 39.66 24.19
N LEU A 13 -2.96 38.49 23.83
CA LEU A 13 -3.68 37.22 23.82
C LEU A 13 -3.53 36.53 25.18
N GLU A 14 -4.64 36.07 25.74
CA GLU A 14 -4.64 35.21 26.92
C GLU A 14 -4.47 33.75 26.47
N VAL A 15 -3.26 33.23 26.67
CA VAL A 15 -2.88 31.86 26.33
C VAL A 15 -2.22 31.27 27.57
N ASN A 16 -2.68 30.10 27.99
CA ASN A 16 -2.12 29.36 29.12
C ASN A 16 -1.21 28.20 28.63
N GLU A 17 -0.56 27.50 29.55
CA GLU A 17 0.33 26.38 29.20
C GLU A 17 -0.42 25.21 28.56
N ASP A 18 -1.64 24.91 29.04
CA ASP A 18 -2.49 23.84 28.50
C ASP A 18 -2.90 24.12 27.04
N ASP A 19 -3.18 25.39 26.70
CA ASP A 19 -3.52 25.82 25.33
C ASP A 19 -2.34 25.59 24.36
N ILE A 20 -1.11 25.74 24.84
CA ILE A 20 0.11 25.54 24.06
C ILE A 20 0.40 24.04 23.92
N GLU A 21 0.18 23.25 24.98
CA GLU A 21 0.30 21.80 24.94
C GLU A 21 -0.70 21.18 23.96
N GLU A 22 -1.96 21.64 23.95
CA GLU A 22 -2.97 21.19 22.98
C GLU A 22 -2.53 21.50 21.53
N LEU A 23 -1.99 22.70 21.29
CA LEU A 23 -1.51 23.10 19.97
C LEU A 23 -0.31 22.24 19.52
N ILE A 24 0.63 21.96 20.41
CA ILE A 24 1.80 21.12 20.09
C ILE A 24 1.35 19.70 19.80
N MET A 25 0.51 19.11 20.65
CA MET A 25 -0.01 17.75 20.46
C MET A 25 -0.82 17.62 19.17
N GLY A 26 -1.59 18.64 18.78
CA GLY A 26 -2.33 18.64 17.52
C GLY A 26 -1.43 18.58 16.27
N HIS A 27 -0.19 19.05 16.39
CA HIS A 27 0.81 19.04 15.31
C HIS A 27 1.73 17.81 15.32
N GLU A 28 1.75 17.00 16.39
CA GLU A 28 2.66 15.83 16.49
C GLU A 28 2.32 14.72 15.47
N ASP A 29 1.05 14.60 15.08
CA ASP A 29 0.58 13.59 14.11
C ASP A 29 0.32 14.18 12.71
N GLU A 30 0.59 15.47 12.48
CA GLU A 30 0.38 16.14 11.19
C GLU A 30 1.61 15.95 10.29
N LEU A 31 1.40 15.46 9.07
CA LEU A 31 2.46 15.39 8.06
C LEU A 31 2.90 16.79 7.65
N THR A 32 4.19 17.11 7.80
CA THR A 32 4.71 18.40 7.34
C THR A 32 4.81 18.44 5.81
N ILE A 33 4.89 19.65 5.24
CA ILE A 33 5.06 19.85 3.79
C ILE A 33 6.35 19.16 3.30
N GLU A 34 7.40 19.20 4.11
CA GLU A 34 8.68 18.55 3.82
C GLU A 34 8.55 17.02 3.80
N GLU A 35 7.84 16.43 4.77
CA GLU A 35 7.61 14.98 4.81
C GLU A 35 6.79 14.50 3.60
N LEU A 36 5.78 15.26 3.20
CA LEU A 36 5.01 14.96 1.97
C LEU A 36 5.89 15.02 0.72
N GLN A 37 6.78 16.03 0.63
CA GLN A 37 7.72 16.14 -0.49
C GLN A 37 8.73 14.99 -0.51
N GLU A 38 9.18 14.52 0.66
CA GLU A 38 10.06 13.37 0.77
C GLU A 38 9.37 12.10 0.25
N ILE A 39 8.15 11.80 0.71
CA ILE A 39 7.36 10.66 0.24
C ILE A 39 7.16 10.68 -1.28
N LEU A 40 6.82 11.85 -1.84
CA LEU A 40 6.66 12.00 -3.29
C LEU A 40 7.98 11.78 -4.06
N ASN A 41 9.09 12.26 -3.52
CA ASN A 41 10.41 12.06 -4.12
C ASN A 41 10.83 10.59 -4.07
N GLU A 42 10.56 9.88 -2.97
CA GLU A 42 10.80 8.44 -2.83
C GLU A 42 9.99 7.64 -3.87
N GLU A 43 8.69 7.90 -3.98
CA GLU A 43 7.81 7.23 -4.96
C GLU A 43 8.31 7.46 -6.40
N HIS A 44 8.74 8.69 -6.72
CA HIS A 44 9.26 9.03 -8.04
C HIS A 44 10.58 8.31 -8.35
N GLN A 45 11.51 8.27 -7.39
CA GLN A 45 12.78 7.57 -7.55
C GLN A 45 12.59 6.05 -7.70
N GLU A 46 11.71 5.44 -6.90
CA GLU A 46 11.41 4.02 -6.99
C GLU A 46 10.78 3.68 -8.36
N THR A 47 9.85 4.51 -8.83
CA THR A 47 9.24 4.35 -10.15
C THR A 47 10.29 4.44 -11.26
N GLN A 48 11.18 5.44 -11.24
CA GLN A 48 12.24 5.58 -12.24
C GLN A 48 13.22 4.40 -12.25
N ARG A 49 13.53 3.82 -11.07
CA ARG A 49 14.38 2.64 -10.94
C ARG A 49 13.75 1.39 -11.53
N ASN A 50 12.44 1.23 -11.38
CA ASN A 50 11.69 0.03 -11.79
C ASN A 50 11.23 0.06 -13.25
N VAL A 51 11.28 1.21 -13.93
CA VAL A 51 10.84 1.38 -15.33
C VAL A 51 11.91 0.98 -16.35
N SER A 52 13.15 0.71 -15.96
CA SER A 52 14.16 0.15 -16.88
C SER A 52 14.00 -1.36 -17.00
N PRO A 53 13.40 -1.91 -18.07
CA PRO A 53 13.27 -3.34 -18.21
C PRO A 53 14.62 -3.84 -18.71
N SER A 54 15.43 -4.41 -17.82
CA SER A 54 16.38 -5.42 -18.27
C SER A 54 15.55 -6.52 -18.92
N LYS A 55 15.76 -6.80 -20.22
CA LYS A 55 15.08 -7.85 -21.02
C LYS A 55 15.32 -9.28 -20.48
N GLN A 56 15.77 -9.41 -19.24
CA GLN A 56 16.27 -10.62 -18.60
C GLN A 56 15.59 -10.93 -17.27
N GLU A 57 14.59 -10.15 -16.83
CA GLU A 57 13.90 -10.37 -15.55
C GLU A 57 12.70 -11.33 -15.62
N GLU A 58 12.59 -12.14 -16.67
CA GLU A 58 11.41 -13.01 -16.82
C GLU A 58 11.48 -14.33 -16.04
N ASP A 59 12.57 -14.71 -15.35
CA ASP A 59 12.58 -16.06 -14.74
C ASP A 59 13.56 -16.39 -13.59
N GLU A 60 14.19 -15.42 -12.91
CA GLU A 60 15.05 -15.76 -11.75
C GLU A 60 14.31 -15.70 -10.41
N ARG A 61 13.21 -14.95 -10.33
CA ARG A 61 12.41 -14.85 -9.10
C ARG A 61 11.41 -16.00 -9.10
N GLY A 62 11.71 -17.06 -8.33
CA GLY A 62 10.80 -18.18 -8.14
C GLY A 62 9.38 -17.76 -7.72
N PRO A 63 8.40 -18.68 -7.73
CA PRO A 63 7.00 -18.33 -7.50
C PRO A 63 6.81 -17.55 -6.20
N MET A 64 6.04 -16.47 -6.27
CA MET A 64 5.77 -15.61 -5.11
C MET A 64 5.14 -16.43 -3.97
N PRO A 65 5.66 -16.35 -2.73
CA PRO A 65 5.09 -17.08 -1.61
C PRO A 65 3.61 -16.75 -1.39
N THR A 66 2.78 -17.76 -1.08
CA THR A 66 1.35 -17.57 -0.83
C THR A 66 1.07 -16.58 0.30
N SER A 67 1.95 -16.49 1.31
CA SER A 67 1.84 -15.49 2.38
C SER A 67 1.95 -14.07 1.84
N ALA A 68 2.93 -13.81 0.96
CA ALA A 68 3.11 -12.51 0.32
C ALA A 68 1.93 -12.14 -0.59
N ILE A 69 1.37 -13.12 -1.30
CA ILE A 69 0.13 -12.93 -2.09
C ILE A 69 -1.03 -12.51 -1.18
N LYS A 70 -1.24 -13.20 -0.04
CA LYS A 70 -2.28 -12.84 0.92
C LYS A 70 -2.10 -11.43 1.48
N ASP A 71 -0.87 -11.05 1.79
CA ASP A 71 -0.56 -9.73 2.33
C ASP A 71 -0.87 -8.61 1.33
N ILE A 72 -0.46 -8.77 0.06
CA ILE A 72 -0.80 -7.80 -0.99
C ILE A 72 -2.31 -7.64 -1.13
N LEU A 73 -3.05 -8.76 -1.18
CA LEU A 73 -4.51 -8.73 -1.30
C LEU A 73 -5.17 -8.02 -0.11
N LYS A 74 -4.62 -8.19 1.10
CA LYS A 74 -5.12 -7.53 2.31
C LYS A 74 -4.81 -6.03 2.29
N LYS A 75 -3.57 -5.64 1.96
CA LYS A 75 -3.14 -4.23 1.87
C LYS A 75 -3.96 -3.48 0.83
N TRP A 76 -4.14 -4.05 -0.36
CA TRP A 76 -4.97 -3.45 -1.40
C TRP A 76 -6.41 -3.20 -0.93
N LYS A 77 -7.01 -4.18 -0.24
CA LYS A 77 -8.36 -4.01 0.31
C LYS A 77 -8.42 -2.85 1.32
N ALA A 78 -7.42 -2.71 2.17
CA ALA A 78 -7.35 -1.63 3.16
C ALA A 78 -7.20 -0.26 2.49
N VAL A 79 -6.26 -0.13 1.55
CA VAL A 79 -6.05 1.11 0.78
C VAL A 79 -7.35 1.51 0.06
N ARG A 80 -7.97 0.57 -0.65
CA ARG A 80 -9.22 0.86 -1.38
C ARG A 80 -10.34 1.33 -0.45
N ALA A 81 -10.46 0.75 0.74
CA ALA A 81 -11.48 1.17 1.71
C ALA A 81 -11.24 2.61 2.18
N ILE A 82 -10.00 2.94 2.57
CA ILE A 82 -9.64 4.29 3.04
C ILE A 82 -9.87 5.33 1.94
N VAL A 83 -9.41 5.06 0.71
CA VAL A 83 -9.57 6.02 -0.39
C VAL A 83 -11.05 6.20 -0.74
N LEU A 84 -11.86 5.13 -0.74
CA LEU A 84 -13.30 5.27 -0.98
C LEU A 84 -14.04 6.01 0.15
N GLU A 85 -13.55 5.94 1.39
CA GLU A 85 -14.16 6.61 2.54
C GLU A 85 -13.88 8.12 2.52
N TRP A 86 -12.65 8.52 2.20
CA TRP A 86 -12.19 9.89 2.38
C TRP A 86 -12.10 10.72 1.08
N HIS A 87 -12.11 10.09 -0.09
CA HIS A 87 -11.99 10.83 -1.35
C HIS A 87 -13.31 11.51 -1.73
N PRO A 88 -13.31 12.83 -2.04
CA PRO A 88 -14.54 13.58 -2.31
C PRO A 88 -15.27 13.13 -3.59
N ASN A 89 -14.56 12.51 -4.52
CA ASN A 89 -15.15 11.93 -5.74
C ASN A 89 -15.10 10.41 -5.72
N HIS A 90 -16.14 9.78 -5.18
CA HIS A 90 -16.23 8.33 -5.06
C HIS A 90 -16.33 7.60 -6.41
N ALA A 91 -16.98 8.21 -7.41
CA ALA A 91 -17.18 7.58 -8.71
C ALA A 91 -15.87 7.39 -9.45
N ASP A 92 -15.01 8.41 -9.43
CA ASP A 92 -13.70 8.38 -10.08
C ASP A 92 -12.76 7.38 -9.40
N VAL A 93 -12.68 7.42 -8.06
CA VAL A 93 -11.89 6.45 -7.29
C VAL A 93 -12.38 5.01 -7.47
N SER A 94 -13.70 4.81 -7.54
CA SER A 94 -14.23 3.47 -7.80
C SER A 94 -13.77 2.96 -9.15
N GLY A 95 -13.84 3.79 -10.20
CA GLY A 95 -13.39 3.44 -11.55
C GLY A 95 -11.90 3.11 -11.61
N VAL A 96 -11.03 3.95 -11.03
CA VAL A 96 -9.58 3.69 -10.95
C VAL A 96 -9.29 2.42 -10.15
N GLY A 97 -9.98 2.22 -9.02
CA GLY A 97 -9.84 1.04 -8.20
C GLY A 97 -10.29 -0.25 -8.91
N ASP A 98 -11.33 -0.18 -9.74
CA ASP A 98 -11.78 -1.32 -10.55
C ASP A 98 -10.77 -1.65 -11.66
N LEU A 99 -10.21 -0.64 -12.32
CA LEU A 99 -9.14 -0.83 -13.31
C LEU A 99 -7.90 -1.52 -12.72
N TYR A 100 -7.44 -1.06 -11.55
CA TYR A 100 -6.31 -1.68 -10.84
C TYR A 100 -6.64 -3.11 -10.37
N ASN A 101 -7.88 -3.34 -9.97
CA ASN A 101 -8.36 -4.66 -9.59
C ASN A 101 -8.26 -5.65 -10.76
N ASP A 102 -8.64 -5.23 -11.96
CA ASP A 102 -8.70 -6.08 -13.15
C ASP A 102 -7.32 -6.35 -13.74
N ASN A 103 -6.45 -5.33 -13.78
CA ASN A 103 -5.11 -5.44 -14.36
C ASN A 103 -4.12 -6.16 -13.42
N ASP A 104 -4.04 -5.74 -12.16
CA ASP A 104 -2.93 -6.13 -11.29
C ASP A 104 -3.37 -7.13 -10.22
N ILE A 105 -4.44 -6.80 -9.49
CA ILE A 105 -4.83 -7.64 -8.33
C ILE A 105 -5.42 -8.98 -8.77
N ASN A 106 -6.11 -9.01 -9.92
CA ASN A 106 -6.68 -10.24 -10.46
C ASN A 106 -5.60 -11.27 -10.85
N TYR A 107 -4.39 -10.82 -11.24
CA TYR A 107 -3.25 -11.71 -11.46
C TYR A 107 -2.96 -12.54 -10.20
N PHE A 108 -2.79 -11.87 -9.06
CA PHE A 108 -2.48 -12.51 -7.78
C PHE A 108 -3.59 -13.44 -7.29
N ARG A 109 -4.86 -13.07 -7.50
CA ARG A 109 -6.01 -13.93 -7.14
C ARG A 109 -6.03 -15.26 -7.90
N LYS A 110 -5.44 -15.30 -9.09
CA LYS A 110 -5.40 -16.50 -9.95
C LYS A 110 -4.22 -17.43 -9.65
N ILE A 111 -3.18 -16.97 -8.98
CA ILE A 111 -1.96 -17.77 -8.68
C ILE A 111 -2.28 -19.04 -7.88
N PRO A 112 -3.04 -18.99 -6.76
CA PRO A 112 -3.34 -20.20 -5.98
C PRO A 112 -4.13 -21.26 -6.77
N GLY A 113 -4.82 -20.86 -7.85
CA GLY A 113 -5.54 -21.77 -8.74
C GLY A 113 -4.65 -22.50 -9.74
N LYS A 114 -3.47 -21.94 -10.08
CA LYS A 114 -2.50 -22.58 -10.99
C LYS A 114 -1.73 -23.70 -10.29
N GLU A 115 -1.33 -23.49 -9.04
CA GLU A 115 -0.58 -24.49 -8.25
C GLU A 115 -1.40 -25.76 -7.98
N ARG A 116 -2.71 -25.62 -7.69
CA ARG A 116 -3.59 -26.79 -7.50
C ARG A 116 -3.71 -27.66 -8.75
N LYS A 117 -3.77 -27.05 -9.94
CA LYS A 117 -3.84 -27.79 -11.21
C LYS A 117 -2.54 -28.56 -11.50
N ALA A 118 -1.39 -28.01 -11.14
CA ALA A 118 -0.11 -28.69 -11.30
C ALA A 118 0.02 -29.92 -10.37
N ILE A 119 -0.49 -29.83 -9.14
CA ILE A 119 -0.49 -30.93 -8.17
C ILE A 119 -1.44 -32.06 -8.61
N ASP A 120 -2.59 -31.73 -9.20
CA ASP A 120 -3.59 -32.73 -9.62
C ASP A 120 -3.11 -33.61 -10.79
N ILE A 121 -2.32 -33.06 -11.73
CA ILE A 121 -1.77 -33.82 -12.86
C ILE A 121 -0.66 -34.79 -12.41
N GLY A 122 0.15 -34.41 -11.42
CA GLY A 122 1.24 -35.25 -10.92
C GLY A 122 0.78 -36.49 -10.15
N HIS A 123 -0.37 -36.39 -9.46
CA HIS A 123 -0.91 -37.51 -8.67
C HIS A 123 -1.67 -38.54 -9.53
N VAL A 124 -2.20 -38.13 -10.68
CA VAL A 124 -2.95 -39.00 -11.61
C VAL A 124 -2.02 -39.92 -12.42
N LEU A 125 -0.77 -39.52 -12.65
CA LEU A 125 0.18 -40.29 -13.47
C LEU A 125 0.97 -41.36 -12.68
N GLN A 126 0.81 -41.47 -11.35
CA GLN A 126 1.54 -42.44 -10.52
C GLN A 126 0.74 -43.68 -10.11
N SER A 127 -0.50 -43.87 -10.59
CA SER A 127 -1.22 -45.12 -10.31
C SER A 127 -0.64 -46.27 -11.15
N PRO A 128 -0.05 -47.33 -10.53
CA PRO A 128 0.47 -48.45 -11.28
C PRO A 128 -0.69 -49.26 -11.86
N ILE A 129 -0.62 -49.52 -13.17
CA ILE A 129 -1.43 -50.52 -13.86
C ILE A 129 -1.10 -51.87 -13.23
N SER A 130 -1.89 -52.32 -12.26
CA SER A 130 -1.81 -53.69 -11.78
C SER A 130 -2.62 -54.57 -12.74
N LYS A 131 -1.91 -55.16 -13.71
CA LYS A 131 -2.37 -56.35 -14.43
C LYS A 131 -2.15 -57.57 -13.55
N LYS A 132 -3.22 -58.19 -13.07
CA LYS A 132 -3.51 -59.64 -13.19
C LYS A 132 -4.78 -60.01 -12.45
#